data_AF-A0A5R2N0F0-F1
#
_entry.id   AF-A0A5R2N0F0-F1
#
_cell.length_a   1.000
_cell.length_b   1.000
_cell.length_c   1.000
_cell.angle_alpha   90.00
_cell.angle_beta   90.00
_cell.angle_gamma   90.00
#
_symmetry.space_group_name_H-M   'P 1'
#
loop_
_entity.id
_entity.type
_entity.pdbx_description
1 polymer ?
#
loop_
_entity_poly.entity_id
_entity_poly.type
_entity_poly.pdbx_seq_one_letter_code
_entity_poly.pdbx_strand_id
1 'polypeptide(L)'
;DFLEEPIRDETPEAYESLRKMTEIPFAIGEEFASKWQFLPYVERGIHQFNRLDICNVGGFTEAMKVAGWSEAHYVDLMPHNPLGPVCTAATVHLAAAVPNFSWLETRAPEAKLGFDNSDFFPVQPRLDGPDYPVTDLP
;
A
#
# COMPACT_ATOMS: atom_id res chain seq x y z
N ASP A 1 11.84 4.51 -10.14
CA ASP A 1 10.55 4.41 -10.86
C ASP A 1 10.10 2.96 -10.85
N PHE A 2 8.80 2.68 -10.92
CA PHE A 2 8.22 1.33 -10.78
C PHE A 2 7.13 1.08 -11.83
N LEU A 3 6.82 -0.20 -12.06
CA LEU A 3 5.63 -0.62 -12.81
C LEU A 3 4.56 -1.09 -11.83
N GLU A 4 3.45 -0.37 -11.80
CA GLU A 4 2.27 -0.66 -10.99
C GLU A 4 1.28 -1.52 -11.79
N GLU A 5 0.88 -2.64 -11.21
CA GLU A 5 -0.15 -3.57 -11.72
C GLU A 5 -0.23 -3.69 -13.27
N PRO A 6 0.89 -4.02 -13.95
CA PRO A 6 0.95 -4.01 -15.42
C PRO A 6 0.05 -5.05 -16.10
N ILE A 7 -0.40 -6.07 -15.37
CA ILE A 7 -1.35 -7.10 -15.81
C ILE A 7 -2.27 -7.49 -14.66
N ARG A 8 -3.31 -8.27 -14.96
CA ARG A 8 -4.22 -8.81 -13.95
C ARG A 8 -3.51 -9.76 -12.97
N ASP A 9 -4.00 -9.79 -11.74
CA ASP A 9 -3.32 -10.34 -10.57
C ASP A 9 -3.64 -11.83 -10.29
N GLU A 10 -4.58 -12.43 -11.01
CA GLU A 10 -5.07 -13.79 -10.69
C GLU A 10 -4.05 -14.89 -11.04
N THR A 11 -3.01 -14.56 -11.82
CA THR A 11 -1.98 -15.52 -12.26
C THR A 11 -0.56 -15.04 -11.94
N PRO A 12 -0.01 -15.40 -10.77
CA PRO A 12 1.38 -15.07 -10.40
C PRO A 12 2.42 -15.54 -11.44
N GLU A 13 2.19 -16.67 -12.12
CA GLU A 13 3.08 -17.21 -13.15
C GLU A 13 3.20 -16.29 -14.39
N ALA A 14 2.15 -15.53 -14.69
CA ALA A 14 2.19 -14.53 -15.75
C ALA A 14 3.10 -13.37 -15.35
N TYR A 15 3.06 -12.97 -14.09
CA TYR A 15 3.97 -11.97 -13.54
C TYR A 15 5.43 -12.45 -13.50
N GLU A 16 5.71 -13.72 -13.19
CA GLU A 16 7.06 -14.29 -13.29
C GLU A 16 7.60 -14.26 -14.72
N SER A 17 6.73 -14.48 -15.70
CA SER A 17 7.10 -14.35 -17.12
C SER A 17 7.41 -12.90 -17.48
N LEU A 18 6.56 -11.96 -17.04
CA LEU A 18 6.77 -10.52 -17.23
C LEU A 18 8.05 -10.02 -16.53
N ARG A 19 8.36 -10.56 -15.34
CA ARG A 19 9.58 -10.21 -14.58
C ARG A 19 10.87 -10.51 -15.35
N LYS A 20 10.85 -11.48 -16.27
CA LYS A 20 11.99 -11.82 -17.13
C LYS A 20 12.16 -10.86 -18.32
N MET A 21 11.19 -9.99 -18.57
CA MET A 21 11.16 -9.09 -19.73
C MET A 21 11.63 -7.66 -19.39
N THR A 22 11.74 -7.32 -18.10
CA THR A 22 12.14 -5.99 -17.64
C THR A 22 12.81 -6.03 -16.27
N GLU A 23 13.77 -5.14 -16.06
CA GLU A 23 14.44 -4.99 -14.77
C GLU A 23 13.73 -3.98 -13.85
N ILE A 24 12.78 -3.18 -14.38
CA ILE A 24 12.04 -2.18 -13.60
C ILE A 24 11.34 -2.85 -12.41
N PRO A 25 11.45 -2.30 -11.18
CA PRO A 25 10.77 -2.83 -10.00
C PRO A 25 9.25 -2.90 -10.18
N PHE A 26 8.64 -3.97 -9.69
CA PHE A 26 7.18 -4.10 -9.68
C PHE A 26 6.58 -3.63 -8.35
N ALA A 27 5.46 -2.93 -8.45
CA ALA A 27 4.57 -2.55 -7.37
C ALA A 27 3.23 -3.27 -7.56
N ILE A 28 2.90 -4.20 -6.65
CA ILE A 28 1.73 -5.10 -6.81
C ILE A 28 1.02 -5.28 -5.47
N GLY A 29 -0.30 -5.43 -5.52
CA GLY A 29 -1.07 -6.04 -4.44
C GLY A 29 -2.18 -5.18 -3.88
N GLU A 30 -2.66 -4.18 -4.63
CA GLU A 30 -3.76 -3.33 -4.18
C GLU A 30 -5.10 -4.09 -4.20
N GLU A 31 -5.27 -5.00 -5.17
CA GLU A 31 -6.46 -5.86 -5.32
C GLU A 31 -6.46 -7.06 -4.34
N PHE A 32 -5.36 -7.34 -3.62
CA PHE A 32 -5.25 -8.50 -2.74
C PHE A 32 -5.98 -8.33 -1.40
N ALA A 33 -6.93 -9.22 -1.13
CA ALA A 33 -7.82 -9.17 0.04
C ALA A 33 -7.40 -10.08 1.21
N SER A 34 -6.26 -10.77 1.13
CA SER A 34 -5.71 -11.57 2.23
C SER A 34 -4.24 -11.93 2.02
N LYS A 35 -3.51 -12.29 3.10
CA LYS A 35 -2.11 -12.73 3.01
C LYS A 35 -1.88 -13.91 2.04
N TRP A 36 -2.92 -14.70 1.77
CA TRP A 36 -2.83 -15.86 0.88
C TRP A 36 -2.67 -15.45 -0.58
N GLN A 37 -3.22 -14.30 -0.98
CA GLN A 37 -2.98 -13.73 -2.30
C GLN A 37 -1.56 -13.15 -2.41
N PHE A 38 -1.04 -12.55 -1.34
CA PHE A 38 0.35 -12.06 -1.30
C PHE A 38 1.39 -13.20 -1.35
N LEU A 39 1.08 -14.37 -0.77
CA LEU A 39 1.99 -15.51 -0.60
C LEU A 39 2.83 -15.83 -1.84
N PRO A 40 2.25 -16.13 -3.02
CA PRO A 40 3.04 -16.45 -4.21
C PRO A 40 3.86 -15.26 -4.73
N TYR A 41 3.40 -14.04 -4.53
CA TYR A 41 4.09 -12.83 -4.99
C TYR A 41 5.33 -12.51 -4.15
N VAL A 42 5.26 -12.75 -2.84
CA VAL A 42 6.37 -12.55 -1.90
C VAL A 42 7.38 -13.70 -1.99
N GLU A 43 6.94 -14.95 -1.83
CA GLU A 43 7.82 -16.13 -1.75
C GLU A 43 8.60 -16.38 -3.05
N ARG A 44 8.04 -15.99 -4.20
CA ARG A 44 8.70 -16.17 -5.50
C ARG A 44 9.48 -14.93 -5.96
N GLY A 45 9.59 -13.90 -5.13
CA GLY A 45 10.36 -12.69 -5.42
C GLY A 45 9.85 -11.90 -6.62
N ILE A 46 8.53 -11.85 -6.81
CA ILE A 46 7.91 -11.28 -8.02
C ILE A 46 7.95 -9.74 -8.00
N HIS A 47 7.74 -9.13 -6.85
CA HIS A 47 7.63 -7.67 -6.70
C HIS A 47 8.61 -7.13 -5.67
N GLN A 48 8.83 -5.82 -5.73
CA GLN A 48 9.73 -5.10 -4.83
C GLN A 48 8.95 -4.15 -3.91
N PHE A 49 7.79 -3.67 -4.36
CA PHE A 49 6.90 -2.81 -3.58
C PHE A 49 5.55 -3.49 -3.37
N ASN A 50 5.21 -3.74 -2.11
CA ASN A 50 3.94 -4.31 -1.73
C ASN A 50 2.90 -3.19 -1.56
N ARG A 51 1.87 -3.23 -2.41
CA ARG A 51 0.81 -2.21 -2.47
C ARG A 51 -0.40 -2.50 -1.59
N LEU A 52 -0.25 -3.26 -0.50
CA LEU A 52 -1.41 -3.60 0.35
C LEU A 52 -2.28 -2.37 0.66
N ASP A 53 -3.58 -2.54 0.49
CA ASP A 53 -4.59 -1.60 0.97
C ASP A 53 -5.14 -2.13 2.30
N ILE A 54 -5.00 -1.34 3.37
CA ILE A 54 -5.40 -1.75 4.71
C ILE A 54 -6.90 -2.02 4.83
N CYS A 55 -7.72 -1.35 4.03
CA CYS A 55 -9.16 -1.52 3.98
C CYS A 55 -9.59 -2.73 3.13
N ASN A 56 -8.70 -3.26 2.27
CA ASN A 56 -8.96 -4.43 1.44
C ASN A 56 -8.39 -5.73 2.05
N VAL A 57 -7.14 -5.70 2.52
CA VAL A 57 -6.37 -6.90 2.95
C VAL A 57 -6.95 -7.63 4.16
N GLY A 58 -7.85 -7.00 4.91
CA GLY A 58 -8.43 -7.54 6.15
C GLY A 58 -8.03 -6.75 7.42
N GLY A 59 -7.61 -5.49 7.28
CA GLY A 59 -7.30 -4.59 8.39
C GLY A 59 -5.90 -4.77 8.99
N PHE A 60 -5.62 -4.04 10.07
CA PHE A 60 -4.30 -4.00 10.72
C PHE A 60 -3.70 -5.37 11.01
N THR A 61 -4.49 -6.30 11.55
CA THR A 61 -3.98 -7.63 11.94
C THR A 61 -3.45 -8.42 10.75
N GLU A 62 -4.11 -8.34 9.60
CA GLU A 62 -3.64 -9.03 8.40
C GLU A 62 -2.51 -8.22 7.73
N ALA A 63 -2.64 -6.90 7.67
CA ALA A 63 -1.62 -6.00 7.14
C ALA A 63 -0.27 -6.18 7.83
N MET A 64 -0.23 -6.28 9.16
CA MET A 64 1.00 -6.51 9.92
C MET A 64 1.67 -7.85 9.60
N LYS A 65 0.88 -8.90 9.31
CA LYS A 65 1.44 -10.20 8.88
C LYS A 65 2.08 -10.09 7.51
N VAL A 66 1.39 -9.42 6.58
CA VAL A 66 1.91 -9.19 5.23
C VAL A 66 3.17 -8.33 5.28
N ALA A 67 3.16 -7.22 6.03
CA ALA A 67 4.29 -6.33 6.18
C ALA A 67 5.53 -7.04 6.74
N GLY A 68 5.41 -7.78 7.84
CA GLY A 68 6.54 -8.53 8.42
C GLY A 68 7.04 -9.66 7.52
N TRP A 69 6.16 -10.27 6.72
CA TRP A 69 6.56 -11.28 5.74
C TRP A 69 7.31 -10.68 4.55
N SER A 70 6.83 -9.53 4.05
CA SER A 70 7.51 -8.74 3.04
C SER A 70 8.88 -8.25 3.51
N GLU A 71 8.99 -7.79 4.77
CA GLU A 71 10.26 -7.40 5.38
C GLU A 71 11.30 -8.52 5.31
N ALA A 72 10.91 -9.75 5.66
CA ALA A 72 11.80 -10.91 5.60
C ALA A 72 12.29 -11.26 4.17
N HIS A 73 11.62 -10.75 3.14
CA HIS A 73 11.93 -10.97 1.73
C HIS A 73 12.54 -9.74 1.03
N TYR A 74 12.93 -8.71 1.79
CA TYR A 74 13.41 -7.44 1.25
C TYR A 74 12.41 -6.79 0.27
N VAL A 75 11.12 -6.92 0.59
CA VAL A 75 10.02 -6.25 -0.11
C VAL A 75 9.59 -5.05 0.73
N ASP A 76 9.69 -3.87 0.13
CA ASP A 76 9.30 -2.63 0.77
C ASP A 76 7.78 -2.45 0.72
N LEU A 77 7.24 -1.82 1.75
CA LEU A 77 5.83 -1.50 1.84
C LEU A 77 5.55 -0.15 1.18
N MET A 78 4.67 -0.15 0.18
CA MET A 78 4.21 1.03 -0.54
C MET A 78 2.68 1.06 -0.59
N PRO A 79 1.99 1.33 0.54
CA PRO A 79 0.57 1.10 0.67
C PRO A 79 -0.28 1.86 -0.36
N HIS A 80 -1.27 1.16 -0.90
CA HIS A 80 -2.36 1.77 -1.67
C HIS A 80 -3.33 2.48 -0.73
N ASN A 81 -3.76 3.69 -1.11
CA ASN A 81 -4.60 4.56 -0.28
C ASN A 81 -5.54 5.40 -1.16
N PRO A 82 -6.48 4.78 -1.89
CA PRO A 82 -7.38 5.49 -2.79
C PRO A 82 -8.64 5.95 -2.06
N LEU A 83 -8.82 5.64 -0.77
CA LEU A 83 -10.10 5.85 -0.10
C LEU A 83 -10.15 7.24 0.57
N GLY A 84 -11.04 7.38 1.55
CA GLY A 84 -11.23 8.61 2.31
C GLY A 84 -10.30 8.71 3.53
N PRO A 85 -10.47 9.77 4.34
CA PRO A 85 -9.61 10.12 5.47
C PRO A 85 -9.38 9.01 6.49
N VAL A 86 -10.35 8.13 6.69
CA VAL A 86 -10.24 7.00 7.63
C VAL A 86 -9.19 5.98 7.15
N CYS A 87 -9.18 5.66 5.85
CA CYS A 87 -8.16 4.79 5.28
C CYS A 87 -6.80 5.46 5.38
N THR A 88 -6.70 6.74 4.99
CA THR A 88 -5.44 7.48 5.08
C THR A 88 -4.89 7.51 6.52
N ALA A 89 -5.72 7.77 7.52
CA ALA A 89 -5.29 7.72 8.92
C ALA A 89 -4.77 6.32 9.28
N ALA A 90 -5.53 5.27 8.97
CA ALA A 90 -5.15 3.90 9.26
C ALA A 90 -3.83 3.50 8.59
N THR A 91 -3.65 3.90 7.32
CA THR A 91 -2.44 3.62 6.55
C THR A 91 -1.22 4.40 7.07
N VAL A 92 -1.39 5.67 7.50
CA VAL A 92 -0.31 6.44 8.16
C VAL A 92 0.13 5.75 9.45
N HIS A 93 -0.81 5.28 10.27
CA HIS A 93 -0.49 4.53 11.49
C HIS A 93 0.23 3.21 11.19
N LEU A 94 -0.18 2.48 10.16
CA LEU A 94 0.52 1.27 9.73
C LEU A 94 1.95 1.59 9.26
N ALA A 95 2.11 2.60 8.40
CA ALA A 95 3.40 3.03 7.88
C ALA A 95 4.39 3.40 8.99
N ALA A 96 3.92 4.10 10.03
CA ALA A 96 4.74 4.46 11.20
C ALA A 96 5.12 3.25 12.08
N ALA A 97 4.38 2.14 11.99
CA ALA A 97 4.55 0.97 12.85
C ALA A 97 5.44 -0.14 12.26
N VAL A 98 5.84 -0.03 10.98
CA VAL A 98 6.61 -1.05 10.27
C VAL A 98 7.97 -0.52 9.80
N PRO A 99 9.04 -1.35 9.81
CA PRO A 99 10.39 -0.89 9.48
C PRO A 99 10.66 -0.79 7.97
N ASN A 100 9.89 -1.49 7.14
CA ASN A 100 10.08 -1.57 5.69
C ASN A 100 9.17 -0.61 4.90
N PHE A 101 8.69 0.49 5.51
CA PHE A 101 7.92 1.49 4.80
C PHE A 101 8.79 2.27 3.79
N SER A 102 8.27 2.46 2.57
CA SER A 102 8.93 3.23 1.49
C SER A 102 8.17 4.52 1.18
N TRP A 103 6.98 4.41 0.59
CA TRP A 103 6.14 5.56 0.21
C TRP A 103 4.67 5.30 0.48
N LEU A 104 3.91 6.37 0.73
CA LEU A 104 2.46 6.31 0.91
C LEU A 104 1.78 7.04 -0.25
N GLU A 105 0.86 6.36 -0.92
CA GLU A 105 -0.02 7.01 -1.89
C GLU A 105 -0.86 8.09 -1.20
N THR A 106 -0.92 9.26 -1.84
CA THR A 106 -1.78 10.37 -1.41
C THR A 106 -2.51 10.96 -2.61
N ARG A 107 -3.71 11.46 -2.36
CA ARG A 107 -4.49 12.17 -3.37
C ARG A 107 -3.91 13.57 -3.57
N ALA A 108 -3.75 13.94 -4.83
CA ALA A 108 -3.38 15.30 -5.19
C ALA A 108 -4.41 16.31 -4.60
N PRO A 109 -3.98 17.38 -3.92
CA PRO A 109 -4.88 18.36 -3.28
C PRO A 109 -5.91 19.00 -4.23
N GLU A 110 -5.63 19.00 -5.54
CA GLU A 110 -6.47 19.60 -6.57
C GLU A 110 -7.69 18.72 -6.93
N ALA A 111 -7.65 17.42 -6.61
CA ALA A 111 -8.70 16.47 -6.96
C ALA A 111 -9.90 16.59 -6.00
N LYS A 112 -10.80 17.55 -6.27
CA LYS A 112 -12.03 17.77 -5.48
C LYS A 112 -13.11 16.71 -5.76
N LEU A 113 -12.86 15.49 -5.28
CA LEU A 113 -13.78 14.36 -5.42
C LEU A 113 -14.76 14.22 -4.24
N GLY A 114 -14.54 14.98 -3.16
CA GLY A 114 -15.44 15.04 -1.99
C GLY A 114 -15.26 13.90 -0.98
N PHE A 115 -14.28 13.01 -1.17
CA PHE A 115 -13.98 11.92 -0.23
C PHE A 115 -13.45 12.42 1.13
N ASP A 116 -12.87 13.61 1.17
CA ASP A 116 -12.24 14.27 2.32
C ASP A 116 -13.11 15.39 2.92
N ASN A 117 -14.42 15.37 2.66
CA ASN A 117 -15.34 16.41 3.09
C ASN A 117 -15.32 16.56 4.63
N SER A 118 -14.95 17.76 5.10
CA SER A 118 -14.82 18.11 6.52
C SER A 118 -16.14 18.15 7.28
N ASP A 119 -17.28 18.22 6.59
CA ASP A 119 -18.60 18.13 7.23
C ASP A 119 -18.84 16.73 7.81
N PHE A 120 -18.25 15.70 7.18
CA PHE A 120 -18.35 14.31 7.63
C PHE A 120 -17.10 13.86 8.39
N PHE A 121 -15.92 14.35 8.00
CA PHE A 121 -14.62 14.03 8.61
C PHE A 121 -13.96 15.31 9.16
N PRO A 122 -14.46 15.84 10.30
CA PRO A 122 -13.98 17.12 10.84
C PRO A 122 -12.54 17.05 11.34
N VAL A 123 -12.09 15.85 11.73
CA VAL A 123 -10.70 15.54 12.09
C VAL A 123 -10.20 14.51 11.09
N GLN A 124 -9.11 14.86 10.38
CA GLN A 124 -8.53 14.03 9.34
C GLN A 124 -7.04 14.37 9.16
N PRO A 125 -6.22 13.41 8.71
CA PRO A 125 -4.85 13.69 8.31
C PRO A 125 -4.83 14.79 7.24
N ARG A 126 -3.93 15.74 7.41
CA ARG A 126 -3.69 16.81 6.44
C ARG A 126 -2.28 16.65 5.90
N LEU A 127 -2.14 16.71 4.59
CA LEU A 127 -0.83 16.72 3.95
C LEU A 127 -0.15 18.07 4.23
N ASP A 128 1.10 18.04 4.66
CA ASP A 128 1.98 19.21 4.80
C ASP A 128 3.19 19.02 3.88
N GLY A 129 3.18 19.74 2.74
CA GLY A 129 4.12 19.47 1.67
C GLY A 129 3.97 18.04 1.12
N PRO A 130 5.01 17.20 1.16
CA PRO A 130 4.94 15.80 0.75
C PRO A 130 4.59 14.82 1.89
N ASP A 131 4.41 15.30 3.12
CA ASP A 131 4.38 14.44 4.31
C ASP A 131 3.01 14.49 5.03
N TYR A 132 2.66 13.39 5.68
CA TYR A 132 1.60 13.38 6.70
C TYR A 132 2.23 13.48 8.09
N PRO A 133 2.09 14.61 8.80
CA PRO A 133 2.61 14.73 10.14
C PRO A 133 1.85 13.79 11.08
N VAL A 134 2.58 12.93 11.78
CA VAL A 134 2.04 12.12 12.88
C VAL A 134 2.00 13.01 14.11
N THR A 135 0.81 13.33 14.58
CA THR A 135 0.63 14.20 15.75
C THR A 135 0.80 13.42 17.04
N ASP A 136 1.34 14.05 18.07
CA ASP A 136 1.35 13.51 19.45
C ASP A 136 -0.02 13.61 20.15
N LEU A 137 -1.08 14.03 19.43
CA LEU A 137 -2.43 14.12 19.96
C LEU A 137 -3.01 12.71 20.20
N PRO A 138 -3.84 12.53 21.25
CA PRO A 138 -4.46 11.23 21.57
C PRO A 138 -5.35 10.68 20.45
#